data_AF-A0A970CE91-F1
#
_entry.id   AF-A0A970CE91-F1
#
_cell.length_a   1.000
_cell.length_b   1.000
_cell.length_c   1.000
_cell.angle_alpha   90.00
_cell.angle_beta   90.00
_cell.angle_gamma   90.00
#
_symmetry.space_group_name_H-M   'P 1'
#
loop_
_entity.id
_entity.type
_entity.pdbx_description
1 polymer ?
#
loop_
_entity_poly.entity_id
_entity_poly.type
_entity_poly.pdbx_seq_one_letter_code
_entity_poly.pdbx_strand_id
1 'polypeptide(L)' 'MKEPSGQSERFGILNVPTLIILKGERELGRIVERPMQTWEDDILYILSNENEPESASPPR' A
#
# COMPACT_ATOMS: atom_id res chain seq x y z
N MET A 1 24.09 -4.58 4.65
CA MET A 1 24.17 -3.88 3.34
C MET A 1 22.89 -3.08 3.21
N LYS A 2 22.96 -1.75 3.20
CA LYS A 2 21.77 -0.90 3.04
C LYS A 2 21.44 -0.76 1.56
N GLU A 3 20.16 -0.68 1.23
CA GLU A 3 19.69 -0.42 -0.13
C GLU A 3 20.19 0.96 -0.58
N PRO A 4 20.83 1.11 -1.76
CA PRO A 4 21.62 2.29 -2.11
C PRO A 4 20.84 3.61 -2.17
N SER A 5 19.54 3.56 -2.48
CA SER A 5 18.71 4.74 -2.62
C SER A 5 18.11 5.24 -1.31
N GLY A 6 18.18 4.45 -0.23
CA GLY A 6 17.59 4.80 1.07
C GLY A 6 16.06 4.78 1.08
N GLN A 7 15.41 4.36 -0.02
CA GLN A 7 13.95 4.31 -0.10
C GLN A 7 13.38 3.26 0.86
N SER A 8 14.11 2.17 1.04
CA SER A 8 13.72 1.14 2.02
C SER A 8 13.66 1.70 3.45
N GLU A 9 14.59 2.59 3.82
CA GLU A 9 14.60 3.25 5.13
C GLU A 9 13.52 4.35 5.21
N ARG A 10 13.37 5.14 4.14
CA ARG A 10 12.34 6.20 4.04
C ARG A 10 10.91 5.67 4.22
N PHE A 11 10.60 4.52 3.63
CA PHE A 11 9.25 3.94 3.64
C PHE A 11 9.07 2.79 4.64
N GLY A 12 10.09 2.49 5.46
CA GLY A 12 10.05 1.40 6.44
C GLY A 12 9.82 0.03 5.80
N ILE A 13 10.46 -0.23 4.66
CA ILE A 13 10.35 -1.51 3.94
C ILE A 13 11.25 -2.53 4.65
N LEU A 14 10.62 -3.55 5.25
CA LEU A 14 11.31 -4.64 5.94
C LEU A 14 11.44 -5.90 5.07
N ASN A 15 10.46 -6.13 4.19
CA ASN A 15 10.37 -7.31 3.34
C ASN A 15 10.32 -6.90 1.86
N VAL A 16 10.88 -7.74 1.00
CA VAL A 16 10.92 -7.51 -0.44
C VAL A 16 10.38 -8.72 -1.20
N PRO A 17 9.67 -8.50 -2.34
CA PRO A 17 9.29 -7.20 -2.90
C PRO A 17 8.19 -6.50 -2.08
N THR A 18 8.12 -5.18 -2.10
CA THR A 18 6.98 -4.41 -1.56
C THR A 18 6.56 -3.36 -2.58
N LEU A 19 5.28 -3.33 -2.95
CA LEU A 19 4.69 -2.28 -3.76
C LEU A 19 4.00 -1.27 -2.85
N ILE A 20 4.34 0.01 -2.95
CA ILE A 20 3.70 1.09 -2.18
C ILE A 20 2.93 1.99 -3.15
N ILE A 21 1.68 2.31 -2.81
CA ILE A 21 0.83 3.21 -3.59
C ILE A 21 0.80 4.57 -2.87
N LEU A 22 1.26 5.59 -3.58
CA LEU A 22 1.34 6.97 -3.08
C LEU A 22 0.40 7.88 -3.87
N LYS A 23 -0.25 8.81 -3.16
CA LYS A 23 -0.95 9.95 -3.75
C LYS A 23 -0.29 11.23 -3.25
N GLY A 24 0.54 11.82 -4.10
CA GLY A 24 1.47 12.87 -3.68
C GLY A 24 2.45 12.32 -2.63
N GLU A 25 2.46 12.91 -1.44
CA GLU A 25 3.32 12.48 -0.32
C GLU A 25 2.62 11.51 0.65
N ARG A 26 1.32 11.23 0.46
CA ARG A 26 0.54 10.34 1.32
C ARG A 26 0.59 8.90 0.80
N GLU A 27 0.85 7.96 1.70
CA GLU A 27 0.68 6.53 1.42
C GLU A 27 -0.80 6.15 1.51
N LEU A 28 -1.33 5.54 0.44
CA LEU A 28 -2.67 4.98 0.40
C LEU A 28 -2.69 3.54 0.90
N GLY A 29 -1.63 2.79 0.62
CA GLY A 29 -1.47 1.40 1.04
C GLY A 29 -0.25 0.75 0.39
N ARG A 30 0.01 -0.50 0.78
CA ARG A 30 1.13 -1.29 0.25
C ARG A 30 0.78 -2.77 0.16
N ILE A 31 1.43 -3.46 -0.77
CA ILE A 31 1.36 -4.92 -0.95
C ILE A 31 2.75 -5.47 -0.65
N VAL A 32 2.85 -6.36 0.34
CA VAL A 32 4.12 -6.91 0.83
C VAL A 32 4.28 -8.35 0.33
N GLU A 33 5.44 -8.65 -0.25
CA GLU A 33 5.89 -9.91 -0.85
C GLU A 33 5.08 -10.41 -2.05
N ARG A 34 3.75 -10.49 -1.94
CA ARG A 34 2.84 -11.00 -2.97
C ARG A 34 1.43 -10.43 -2.81
N PRO A 35 0.63 -10.34 -3.89
CA PRO A 35 -0.76 -9.93 -3.80
C PRO A 35 -1.60 -11.00 -3.05
N MET A 36 -2.70 -10.56 -2.46
CA MET A 36 -3.71 -11.40 -1.83
C MET A 36 -4.54 -12.14 -2.87
N GLN A 37 -4.99 -11.46 -3.92
CA GLN A 37 -5.71 -12.07 -5.06
C GLN A 37 -4.91 -11.93 -6.36
N THR A 38 -4.92 -10.73 -6.91
CA THR A 38 -4.16 -10.32 -8.09
C THR A 38 -3.60 -8.93 -7.83
N TRP A 39 -2.61 -8.50 -8.60
CA TRP A 39 -2.07 -7.15 -8.44
C TRP A 39 -3.14 -6.10 -8.75
N GLU A 40 -3.91 -6.34 -9.81
CA GLU A 40 -4.96 -5.47 -10.28
C GLU A 40 -6.07 -5.30 -9.24
N ASP A 41 -6.56 -6.40 -8.65
CA ASP A 41 -7.62 -6.38 -7.65
C ASP A 41 -7.16 -5.69 -6.36
N ASP A 42 -5.95 -5.99 -5.89
CA ASP A 42 -5.41 -5.41 -4.67
C ASP A 42 -5.14 -3.91 -4.83
N ILE A 43 -4.60 -3.49 -5.99
CA ILE A 43 -4.41 -2.07 -6.31
C ILE A 43 -5.79 -1.38 -6.36
N LEU A 44 -6.77 -1.97 -7.05
CA LEU A 44 -8.11 -1.40 -7.15
C LEU A 44 -8.73 -1.24 -5.76
N TYR A 45 -8.61 -2.23 -4.89
CA TYR A 45 -9.09 -2.18 -3.51
C TYR A 45 -8.46 -1.03 -2.72
N ILE A 46 -7.12 -0.86 -2.79
CA ILE A 46 -6.42 0.24 -2.11
C ILE A 46 -6.92 1.60 -2.60
N LEU A 47 -7.14 1.75 -3.91
CA LEU A 47 -7.62 3.00 -4.51
C LEU A 47 -9.10 3.27 -4.20
N SER A 48 -9.95 2.24 -4.16
CA SER A 48 -11.38 2.37 -3.85
C SER A 48 -11.61 2.78 -2.38
N ASN A 49 -10.84 2.23 -1.45
CA ASN A 49 -10.95 2.57 -0.02
C ASN A 49 -10.48 3.99 0.31
N GLU A 50 -9.76 4.67 -0.59
CA GLU A 50 -9.47 6.10 -0.42
C GLU A 50 -10.75 6.97 -0.47
N ASN A 51 -11.78 6.50 -1.18
CA ASN A 51 -13.00 7.26 -1.40
C ASN A 51 -14.09 6.99 -0.36
N GLU A 52 -13.89 6.05 0.55
CA GLU A 52 -14.81 5.87 1.68
C GLU A 52 -14.49 6.92 2.75
N PRO A 53 -15.42 7.84 3.08
CA PRO A 53 -15.26 8.64 4.28
C PRO A 53 -15.19 7.67 5.48
N GLU A 54 -14.28 7.97 6.41
CA GLU A 54 -13.97 7.26 7.66
C GLU A 54 -15.18 7.01 8.61
N SER A 55 -16.42 7.22 8.15
CA SER A 55 -17.67 7.08 8.90
C SER A 55 -18.62 5.99 8.39
N ALA A 56 -18.33 5.30 7.28
CA ALA A 56 -19.18 4.19 6.83
C ALA A 56 -18.73 2.85 7.44
N SER A 57 -18.99 2.65 8.74
CA SER A 57 -19.01 1.29 9.28
C SER A 57 -20.13 0.48 8.60
N PRO A 58 -19.88 -0.73 8.06
CA PRO A 58 -20.95 -1.57 7.55
C PRO A 58 -21.88 -1.97 8.71
N PRO A 59 -23.21 -1.88 8.55
CA PRO A 59 -24.13 -2.44 9.55
C PRO A 59 -23.89 -3.95 9.62
N ARG A 60 -23.80 -4.46 10.85
CA ARG A 60 -23.68 -5.89 11.16
C ARG A 60 -24.87 -6.68 10.61
#